data_AF-A0A4Q3EMF1-F1
#
_entry.id   AF-A0A4Q3EMF1-F1
#
_cell.length_a   1.000
_cell.length_b   1.000
_cell.length_c   1.000
_cell.angle_alpha   90.00
_cell.angle_beta   90.00
_cell.angle_gamma   90.00
#
_symmetry.space_group_name_H-M   'P 1'
#
loop_
_entity.id
_entity.type
_entity.pdbx_description
1 polymer ?
#
loop_
_entity_poly.entity_id
_entity_poly.type
_entity_poly.pdbx_seq_one_letter_code
_entity_poly.pdbx_strand_id
1 'polypeptide(L)' 'MVTAELIEKLEKLSPELQSKVEETVDQLLTENQPENADRNHRTKRKFGDLKGLVVYMADDFDEPLEDFKDYM' A
#
# COMPACT_ATOMS: atom_id res chain seq x y z
N MET A 1 -3.34 25.68 -3.86
CA MET A 1 -4.03 26.57 -4.84
C MET A 1 -3.43 26.30 -6.21
N VAL A 2 -4.25 26.23 -7.26
CA VAL A 2 -3.74 26.16 -8.65
C VAL A 2 -3.13 27.52 -8.98
N THR A 3 -1.89 27.53 -9.49
CA THR A 3 -1.19 28.77 -9.83
C THR A 3 -1.62 29.25 -11.22
N ALA A 4 -1.74 30.57 -11.40
CA ALA A 4 -2.09 31.15 -12.70
C ALA A 4 -1.09 30.77 -13.80
N GLU A 5 0.20 30.69 -13.45
CA GLU A 5 1.28 30.27 -14.36
C GLU A 5 1.12 28.83 -14.87
N LEU A 6 0.50 27.94 -14.08
CA LEU A 6 0.28 26.55 -14.48
C LEU A 6 -0.82 26.46 -15.53
N ILE A 7 -1.89 27.24 -15.37
CA ILE A 7 -3.02 27.29 -16.32
C ILE A 7 -2.53 27.81 -17.68
N GLU A 8 -1.75 28.89 -17.69
CA GLU A 8 -1.22 29.47 -18.94
C GLU A 8 -0.31 28.49 -19.70
N LYS A 9 0.45 27.65 -18.97
CA LYS A 9 1.30 26.61 -19.58
C LYS A 9 0.46 25.48 -20.18
N LEU A 10 -0.68 25.13 -19.58
CA LEU A 10 -1.60 24.11 -20.08
C LEU A 10 -2.32 24.54 -21.36
N GLU A 11 -2.69 25.83 -21.47
CA GLU A 11 -3.34 26.39 -22.65
C GLU A 11 -2.41 26.47 -23.88
N LYS A 12 -1.09 26.61 -23.68
CA LYS A 12 -0.09 26.67 -24.77
C LYS A 12 0.30 25.30 -25.32
N LEU A 13 -0.11 24.20 -24.67
CA LEU A 13 0.25 22.84 -25.09
C LEU A 13 -0.65 22.35 -26.22
N SER A 14 -0.11 21.45 -27.05
CA SER A 14 -0.90 20.76 -28.06
C SER A 14 -1.92 19.79 -27.42
N PRO A 15 -3.02 19.47 -28.12
CA PRO A 15 -4.06 18.57 -27.60
C PRO A 15 -3.52 17.21 -27.15
N GLU A 16 -2.53 16.67 -27.86
CA GLU A 16 -1.87 15.40 -27.53
C GLU A 16 -1.12 15.46 -26.19
N LEU A 17 -0.46 16.59 -25.90
CA LEU A 17 0.27 16.77 -24.66
C LEU A 17 -0.67 17.05 -23.48
N GLN A 18 -1.82 17.69 -23.73
CA GLN A 18 -2.86 17.87 -22.71
C GLN A 18 -3.40 16.51 -22.24
N SER A 19 -3.70 15.60 -23.17
CA SER A 19 -4.12 14.23 -22.83
C SER A 19 -3.10 13.51 -21.96
N LYS A 20 -1.79 13.65 -22.26
CA LYS A 20 -0.72 13.05 -21.45
C LYS A 20 -0.61 13.67 -20.05
N VAL A 21 -0.87 14.97 -19.94
CA VAL A 21 -0.88 15.65 -18.64
C VAL A 21 -2.07 15.18 -17.80
N GLU A 22 -3.25 15.03 -18.40
CA GLU A 22 -4.43 14.47 -17.73
C GLU A 22 -4.14 13.07 -17.18
N GLU A 23 -3.60 12.16 -18.00
CA GLU A 23 -3.20 10.82 -17.55
C GLU A 23 -2.20 10.86 -16.38
N THR A 24 -1.23 11.79 -16.44
CA THR A 24 -0.23 11.95 -15.37
C THR A 24 -0.88 12.45 -14.08
N VAL A 25 -1.83 13.39 -14.18
CA VAL A 25 -2.59 13.90 -13.03
C VAL A 25 -3.44 12.79 -12.42
N ASP A 26 -4.11 11.98 -13.24
CA ASP A 26 -4.89 10.82 -12.79
C ASP A 26 -4.01 9.78 -12.10
N GLN A 27 -2.80 9.52 -12.63
CA GLN A 27 -1.83 8.64 -11.98
C GLN A 27 -1.40 9.19 -10.62
N LEU A 28 -1.05 10.48 -10.53
CA LEU A 28 -0.65 11.12 -9.28
C LEU A 28 -1.79 11.10 -8.24
N LEU A 29 -3.04 11.30 -8.66
CA LEU A 29 -4.22 11.17 -7.79
C LEU A 29 -4.40 9.73 -7.30
N THR A 30 -4.15 8.74 -8.16
CA THR A 30 -4.27 7.32 -7.82
C THR A 30 -3.18 6.86 -6.85
N GLU A 31 -1.93 7.27 -7.06
CA GLU A 31 -0.78 6.93 -6.22
C GLU A 31 -0.84 7.56 -4.82
N ASN A 32 -1.38 8.78 -4.72
CA ASN A 32 -1.48 9.51 -3.44
C ASN A 32 -2.80 9.26 -2.70
N GLN A 33 -3.68 8.38 -3.21
CA GLN A 33 -4.83 7.94 -2.44
C GLN A 33 -4.38 7.07 -1.25
N PRO A 34 -4.72 7.44 0.00
CA PRO A 34 -4.32 6.67 1.19
C PRO A 34 -4.86 5.23 1.17
N GLU A 35 -5.99 5.01 0.48
CA GLU A 35 -6.61 3.71 0.21
C GLU A 35 -5.71 2.76 -0.61
N ASN A 36 -4.82 3.29 -1.46
CA ASN A 36 -3.95 2.51 -2.35
C ASN A 36 -2.56 2.25 -1.75
N ALA A 37 -2.11 3.08 -0.80
CA ALA A 37 -0.86 2.87 -0.07
C ALA A 37 -0.87 1.52 0.69
N ASP A 38 -2.02 1.13 1.25
CA ASP A 38 -2.17 -0.15 1.97
C ASP A 38 -2.41 -1.35 1.01
N ARG A 39 -2.89 -1.11 -0.22
CA ARG A 39 -3.14 -2.18 -1.21
C ARG A 39 -1.89 -2.59 -1.99
N ASN A 40 -1.01 -1.63 -2.31
CA ASN A 40 0.22 -1.91 -3.06
C ASN A 40 1.40 -2.35 -2.16
N HIS A 41 1.38 -2.03 -0.86
CA HIS A 41 2.48 -2.39 0.05
C HIS A 41 2.21 -3.63 0.92
N ARG A 42 1.01 -4.22 0.85
CA ARG A 42 0.78 -5.57 1.36
C ARG A 42 1.46 -6.56 0.42
N THR A 43 2.76 -6.72 0.65
CA THR A 43 3.53 -7.82 0.08
C THR A 43 2.68 -9.07 0.32
N LYS A 44 2.22 -9.72 -0.76
CA LYS A 44 1.41 -10.93 -0.64
C LYS A 44 2.19 -11.90 0.24
N ARG A 45 1.63 -12.28 1.39
CA ARG A 45 2.25 -13.27 2.28
C ARG A 45 2.56 -14.49 1.44
N LYS A 46 3.82 -14.92 1.41
CA LYS A 46 4.17 -16.12 0.64
C LYS A 46 4.02 -17.31 1.57
N PHE A 47 3.50 -18.39 1.02
CA PHE A 47 3.41 -19.63 1.77
C PHE A 47 4.83 -20.08 2.18
N GLY A 48 5.00 -20.37 3.47
CA GLY A 48 6.29 -20.84 3.99
C GLY A 48 7.31 -19.73 4.28
N ASP A 49 6.90 -18.47 4.45
CA ASP A 49 7.79 -17.36 4.83
C ASP A 49 8.62 -17.64 6.10
N LEU A 50 8.14 -18.52 6.99
CA LEU A 50 8.85 -18.95 8.21
C LEU A 50 9.40 -20.38 8.14
N LYS A 51 9.44 -21.00 6.95
CA LYS A 51 9.92 -22.39 6.78
C LYS A 51 11.37 -22.50 7.23
N GLY A 52 11.62 -23.35 8.23
CA GLY A 52 12.96 -23.57 8.80
C GLY A 52 13.40 -22.53 9.83
N LEU A 53 12.57 -21.54 10.15
CA LEU A 53 12.86 -20.55 11.19
C LEU A 53 12.54 -21.10 12.59
N VAL A 54 11.41 -21.81 12.71
CA VAL A 54 11.03 -22.49 13.96
C VAL A 54 11.81 -23.79 14.06
N VAL A 55 12.94 -23.74 14.77
CA VAL A 55 13.86 -24.88 14.97
C VAL A 55 13.61 -25.65 16.26
N TYR A 56 12.81 -25.07 17.16
CA TYR A 56 12.46 -25.63 18.45
C TYR A 56 11.01 -25.25 18.78
N MET A 57 10.29 -26.21 19.35
CA MET A 57 8.95 -26.05 19.91
C MET A 57 8.99 -26.70 21.29
N ALA A 58 8.48 -26.01 22.29
CA ALA A 58 8.42 -26.55 23.64
C ALA A 58 7.39 -27.69 23.72
N ASP A 59 7.62 -28.65 24.63
CA ASP A 59 6.76 -29.83 24.76
C ASP A 59 5.34 -29.48 25.25
N ASP A 60 5.18 -28.32 25.88
CA ASP A 60 3.95 -27.76 26.43
C ASP A 60 3.27 -26.73 25.50
N PHE A 61 3.67 -26.62 24.22
CA PHE A 61 3.14 -25.60 23.31
C PHE A 61 1.61 -25.63 23.15
N ASP A 62 1.02 -26.83 23.22
CA ASP A 62 -0.44 -27.03 23.12
C ASP A 62 -1.16 -26.87 24.47
N GLU A 63 -0.43 -26.64 25.57
CA GLU A 63 -1.03 -26.47 26.90
C GLU A 63 -1.76 -25.11 27.02
N PRO A 64 -2.86 -25.05 27.78
CA PRO A 64 -3.61 -23.81 27.97
C PRO A 64 -2.77 -22.76 28.70
N LEU A 65 -2.74 -21.54 28.17
CA LEU A 65 -2.09 -20.41 28.82
C LEU A 65 -2.94 -19.93 29.99
N GLU A 66 -2.45 -20.16 31.21
CA GLU A 66 -3.10 -19.75 32.47
C GLU A 66 -3.46 -18.26 32.48
N ASP A 67 -2.58 -17.40 31.96
CA ASP A 67 -2.76 -15.94 31.87
C ASP A 67 -3.92 -15.50 30.95
N PHE A 68 -4.44 -16.40 30.11
CA PHE A 68 -5.55 -16.14 29.19
C PHE A 68 -6.89 -16.71 29.66
N LYS A 69 -6.92 -17.39 30.83
CA LYS A 69 -8.17 -17.97 31.36
C LYS A 69 -9.26 -16.95 31.64
N ASP A 70 -8.87 -15.73 32.01
CA ASP A 70 -9.82 -14.64 32.29
C ASP A 70 -10.40 -14.00 31.01
N TYR A 71 -9.88 -14.37 29.82
CA TYR A 71 -10.26 -13.80 28.52
C TYR A 71 -11.03 -14.76 27.60
N MET A 72 -11.11 -16.05 27.95
CA MET A 72 -11.82 -17.12 27.22
C MET A 72 -13.10 -17.52 27.95
#